data_AF-A0A1A8BQB3-F1
#
_entry.id   AF-A0A1A8BQB3-F1
#
_cell.length_a   1.000
_cell.length_b   1.000
_cell.length_c   1.000
_cell.angle_alpha   90.00
_cell.angle_beta   90.00
_cell.angle_gamma   90.00
#
_symmetry.space_group_name_H-M   'P 1'
#
loop_
_entity.id
_entity.type
_entity.pdbx_description
1 polymer ?
#
loop_
_entity_poly.entity_id
_entity_poly.type
_entity_poly.pdbx_seq_one_letter_code
_entity_poly.pdbx_strand_id
1 'polypeptide(L)'
;FTVLLSYSVEFRTLAARSSWNEEALLAAFTESLNYQVQNQLALCPQPQSLEELIRLAISIDKHQHELQYQNSSTRTFPTPDHHHESGPRPSAEPTIMEEPMQMGRARLSREERSHRI
;
A
#
# COMPACT_ATOMS: atom_id res chain seq x y z
N PHE A 1 12.49 -10.06 -12.52
CA PHE A 1 12.44 -11.38 -11.87
C PHE A 1 12.27 -11.10 -10.39
N THR A 2 11.06 -11.33 -9.86
CA THR A 2 10.73 -11.03 -8.46
C THR A 2 11.54 -11.92 -7.53
N VAL A 3 12.15 -11.34 -6.49
CA VAL A 3 13.12 -11.99 -5.59
C VAL A 3 12.55 -13.27 -4.95
N LEU A 4 11.23 -13.32 -4.74
CA LEU A 4 10.54 -14.49 -4.21
C LEU A 4 10.52 -15.70 -5.16
N LEU A 5 10.55 -15.48 -6.48
CA LEU A 5 10.65 -16.58 -7.45
C LEU A 5 11.97 -17.32 -7.31
N SER A 6 13.09 -16.60 -7.30
CA SER A 6 14.43 -17.17 -7.11
C SER A 6 14.53 -17.90 -5.77
N TYR A 7 14.05 -17.26 -4.70
CA TYR A 7 14.04 -17.86 -3.37
C TYR A 7 13.22 -19.16 -3.32
N SER A 8 12.04 -19.20 -3.95
CA SER A 8 11.19 -20.39 -3.95
C SER A 8 11.85 -21.60 -4.61
N VAL A 9 12.66 -21.38 -5.65
CA VAL A 9 13.40 -22.46 -6.33
C VAL A 9 14.51 -23.01 -5.44
N GLU A 10 15.26 -22.14 -4.78
CA GLU A 10 16.30 -22.54 -3.82
C GLU A 10 15.70 -23.28 -2.63
N PHE A 11 14.59 -22.77 -2.08
CA PHE A 11 13.87 -23.42 -0.99
C PHE A 11 13.37 -24.80 -1.39
N ARG A 12 12.79 -24.97 -2.59
CA ARG A 12 12.37 -26.29 -3.09
C ARG A 12 13.54 -27.25 -3.24
N THR A 13 14.69 -26.76 -3.70
CA THR A 13 15.90 -27.58 -3.83
C THR A 13 16.40 -28.02 -2.46
N LEU A 14 16.38 -27.13 -1.47
CA LEU A 14 16.74 -27.46 -0.09
C LEU A 14 15.73 -28.42 0.55
N ALA A 15 14.44 -28.19 0.33
CA ALA A 15 13.35 -29.03 0.79
C ALA A 15 13.45 -30.45 0.23
N ALA A 16 13.75 -30.61 -1.07
CA ALA A 16 13.94 -31.92 -1.69
C ALA A 16 15.15 -32.69 -1.14
N ARG A 17 16.17 -31.97 -0.65
CA ARG A 17 17.35 -32.54 0.02
C ARG A 17 17.13 -32.77 1.51
N SER A 18 16.05 -32.22 2.06
CA SER A 18 15.69 -32.32 3.47
C SER A 18 14.58 -33.36 3.64
N SER A 19 14.58 -34.08 4.74
CA SER A 19 13.52 -35.04 5.08
C SER A 19 12.37 -34.37 5.86
N TRP A 20 12.11 -33.08 5.63
CA TRP A 20 11.09 -32.32 6.35
C TRP A 20 9.69 -32.70 5.89
N ASN A 21 8.73 -32.74 6.83
CA ASN A 21 7.32 -32.93 6.52
C ASN A 21 6.73 -31.68 5.87
N GLU A 22 5.60 -31.85 5.17
CA GLU A 22 4.94 -30.76 4.46
C GLU A 22 4.54 -29.62 5.40
N GLU A 23 4.08 -29.93 6.61
CA GLU A 23 3.75 -28.92 7.63
C GLU A 23 4.97 -28.09 8.06
N ALA A 24 6.15 -28.70 8.25
CA ALA A 24 7.36 -27.95 8.57
C ALA A 24 7.83 -27.11 7.38
N LEU A 25 7.67 -27.61 6.15
CA LEU A 25 7.99 -26.84 4.94
C LEU A 25 7.09 -25.63 4.79
N LEU A 26 5.79 -25.79 5.04
CA LEU A 26 4.81 -24.71 5.06
C LEU A 26 5.18 -23.67 6.13
N ALA A 27 5.40 -24.10 7.38
CA ALA A 27 5.75 -23.21 8.48
C ALA A 27 7.06 -22.46 8.21
N ALA A 28 8.14 -23.18 7.84
CA ALA A 28 9.43 -22.57 7.57
C ALA A 28 9.38 -21.59 6.39
N PHE A 29 8.59 -21.88 5.36
CA PHE A 29 8.38 -20.95 4.26
C PHE A 29 7.58 -19.74 4.72
N THR A 30 6.48 -19.91 5.47
CA THR A 30 5.70 -18.77 5.98
C THR A 30 6.53 -17.85 6.88
N GLU A 31 7.38 -18.40 7.74
CA GLU A 31 8.27 -17.63 8.61
C GLU A 31 9.36 -16.87 7.86
N SER A 32 9.83 -17.40 6.73
CA SER A 32 10.87 -16.75 5.92
C SER A 32 10.34 -15.61 5.03
N LEU A 33 9.02 -15.52 4.84
CA LEU A 33 8.39 -14.44 4.09
C LEU A 33 8.47 -13.11 4.83
N ASN A 34 8.41 -12.00 4.10
CA ASN A 34 8.33 -10.67 4.69
C ASN A 34 7.00 -10.46 5.43
N TYR A 35 6.99 -9.69 6.52
CA TYR A 35 5.79 -9.35 7.30
C TYR A 35 4.62 -8.86 6.45
N GLN A 36 4.89 -8.03 5.44
CA GLN A 36 3.88 -7.54 4.50
C GLN A 36 3.20 -8.68 3.72
N VAL A 37 3.96 -9.68 3.29
CA VAL A 37 3.46 -10.85 2.56
C VAL A 37 2.73 -11.80 3.50
N GLN A 38 3.26 -12.03 4.70
CA GLN A 38 2.60 -12.82 5.76
C GLN A 38 1.24 -12.25 6.15
N ASN A 39 1.13 -10.93 6.30
CA ASN A 39 -0.11 -10.27 6.70
C ASN A 39 -1.21 -10.43 5.64
N GLN A 40 -0.85 -10.35 4.36
CA GLN A 40 -1.78 -10.62 3.25
C GLN A 40 -2.14 -12.11 3.16
N LEU A 41 -1.18 -13.00 3.38
CA LEU A 41 -1.42 -14.45 3.47
C LEU A 41 -2.41 -14.80 4.58
N ALA A 42 -2.36 -14.11 5.72
CA ALA A 42 -3.29 -14.32 6.83
C ALA A 42 -4.76 -13.98 6.48
N LEU A 43 -5.00 -13.20 5.42
CA LEU A 43 -6.33 -12.89 4.92
C LEU A 43 -6.83 -13.89 3.86
N CYS A 44 -5.94 -14.76 3.37
CA CYS A 44 -6.24 -15.79 2.39
C CYS A 44 -6.56 -17.12 3.08
N PRO A 45 -7.28 -18.02 2.40
CA PRO A 45 -7.46 -19.39 2.90
C PRO A 45 -6.09 -20.07 3.07
N GLN A 46 -5.96 -20.84 4.16
CA GLN A 46 -4.70 -21.50 4.48
C GLN A 46 -4.32 -22.50 3.38
N PRO A 47 -3.13 -22.37 2.78
CA PRO A 47 -2.70 -23.27 1.72
C PRO A 47 -2.45 -24.67 2.27
N GLN A 48 -2.94 -25.68 1.56
CA GLN A 48 -2.79 -27.09 1.93
C GLN A 48 -1.53 -27.74 1.35
N SER A 49 -0.75 -27.01 0.54
CA SER A 49 0.46 -27.53 -0.07
C SER A 49 1.48 -26.42 -0.25
N LEU A 50 2.76 -26.78 -0.19
CA LEU A 50 3.87 -25.84 -0.37
C LEU A 50 3.76 -25.09 -1.71
N GLU A 51 3.30 -25.76 -2.76
CA GLU A 51 3.19 -25.16 -4.09
C GLU A 51 2.12 -24.07 -4.16
N GLU A 52 0.98 -24.28 -3.50
CA GLU A 52 -0.08 -23.27 -3.38
C GLU A 52 0.41 -22.06 -2.57
N LEU A 53 1.12 -22.31 -1.46
CA LEU A 53 1.73 -21.25 -0.64
C LEU A 53 2.73 -20.41 -1.46
N ILE A 54 3.59 -21.06 -2.24
CA ILE A 54 4.56 -20.38 -3.11
C ILE A 54 3.84 -19.54 -4.17
N ARG A 55 2.84 -20.09 -4.88
CA ARG A 55 2.08 -19.35 -5.90
C ARG A 55 1.41 -18.11 -5.32
N LEU A 56 0.76 -18.25 -4.16
CA LEU A 56 0.08 -17.15 -3.49
C LEU A 56 1.06 -16.07 -3.04
N ALA A 57 2.20 -16.46 -2.43
CA ALA A 57 3.24 -15.53 -2.02
C ALA A 57 3.81 -14.74 -3.21
N ILE A 58 4.07 -15.39 -4.35
CA ILE A 58 4.53 -14.73 -5.59
C ILE A 58 3.47 -13.74 -6.09
N SER A 59 2.19 -14.12 -6.06
CA SER A 59 1.11 -13.24 -6.51
C SER A 59 1.00 -11.98 -5.65
N ILE A 60 1.15 -12.12 -4.33
CA ILE A 60 1.15 -11.00 -3.38
C ILE A 60 2.35 -10.09 -3.64
N ASP A 61 3.55 -10.67 -3.77
CA ASP A 61 4.79 -9.92 -4.05
C ASP A 61 4.69 -9.13 -5.34
N LYS A 62 4.17 -9.75 -6.41
CA LYS A 62 3.91 -9.08 -7.68
C LYS A 62 2.93 -7.92 -7.48
N HIS A 63 1.82 -8.11 -6.78
CA HIS A 63 0.86 -7.03 -6.55
C HIS A 63 1.48 -5.87 -5.76
N GLN A 64 2.28 -6.16 -4.74
CA GLN A 64 3.01 -5.15 -3.97
C GLN A 64 3.99 -4.37 -4.84
N HIS A 65 4.73 -5.07 -5.70
CA HIS A 65 5.64 -4.45 -6.66
C HIS A 65 4.87 -3.50 -7.58
N GLU A 66 3.76 -3.91 -8.18
CA GLU A 66 2.96 -3.05 -9.05
C GLU A 66 2.46 -1.78 -8.34
N LEU A 67 2.01 -1.88 -7.09
CA LEU A 67 1.59 -0.72 -6.28
C LEU A 67 2.74 0.27 -6.03
N GLN A 68 3.96 -0.22 -5.76
CA GLN A 68 5.14 0.62 -5.57
C GLN A 68 5.49 1.38 -6.85
N TYR A 69 5.42 0.71 -8.01
CA TYR A 69 5.69 1.34 -9.30
C TYR A 69 4.67 2.44 -9.61
N GLN A 70 3.39 2.18 -9.37
CA GLN A 70 2.34 3.19 -9.56
C GLN A 70 2.50 4.38 -8.62
N ASN A 71 2.79 4.15 -7.34
CA ASN A 71 2.95 5.23 -6.35
C ASN A 71 4.22 6.06 -6.55
N SER A 72 5.28 5.47 -7.12
CA SER A 72 6.50 6.20 -7.50
C SER A 72 6.29 7.11 -8.72
N SER A 73 5.34 6.76 -9.59
CA SER A 73 5.04 7.52 -10.81
C SER A 73 4.05 8.67 -10.58
N THR A 74 3.27 8.64 -9.48
CA THR A 74 2.24 9.65 -9.18
C THR A 74 2.67 10.71 -8.15
N ARG A 75 3.92 10.70 -7.66
CA ARG A 75 4.39 11.68 -6.65
C ARG A 75 4.90 13.00 -7.25
N THR A 76 4.73 13.24 -8.54
CA THR A 76 4.80 14.60 -9.13
C THR A 76 3.47 15.31 -8.90
N PHE A 77 3.19 15.67 -7.64
CA PHE A 77 2.31 16.81 -7.39
C PHE A 77 3.17 18.06 -7.60
N PRO A 78 2.90 18.91 -8.62
CA PRO A 78 3.53 20.21 -8.68
C PRO A 78 3.01 21.01 -7.48
N THR A 79 3.87 21.28 -6.51
CA THR A 79 3.65 22.36 -5.56
C THR A 79 3.56 23.67 -6.36
N PRO A 80 2.45 24.41 -6.33
CA PRO A 80 2.47 25.79 -6.77
C PRO A 80 3.22 26.57 -5.69
N ASP A 81 4.52 26.82 -5.93
CA ASP A 81 5.31 27.74 -5.11
C ASP A 81 4.80 29.15 -5.41
N HIS A 82 3.85 29.61 -4.58
CA HIS A 82 3.54 31.02 -4.48
C HIS A 82 4.72 31.70 -3.78
N HIS A 83 5.67 32.17 -4.58
CA HIS A 83 6.59 33.23 -4.21
C HIS A 83 5.79 34.45 -3.73
N HIS A 84 5.56 34.54 -2.41
CA HIS A 84 5.10 35.76 -1.77
C HIS A 84 6.31 36.46 -1.15
N GLU A 85 6.71 37.50 -1.87
CA GLU A 85 7.75 38.46 -1.56
C GLU A 85 7.54 39.08 -0.17
N SER A 86 8.60 39.06 0.64
CA SER A 86 8.61 39.65 1.97
C SER A 86 8.74 41.18 1.86
N GLY A 87 7.67 41.91 2.18
CA GLY A 87 7.70 43.36 2.40
C GLY A 87 7.05 43.74 3.73
N PRO A 88 7.64 44.62 4.56
CA PRO A 88 7.09 44.96 5.86
C PRO A 88 5.94 45.99 5.77
N ARG A 89 4.91 45.73 6.59
CA ARG A 89 3.67 46.49 6.87
C ARG A 89 3.86 48.02 7.04
N PRO A 90 2.81 48.84 6.81
CA PRO A 90 2.03 49.30 7.97
C PRO A 90 0.50 49.54 7.77
N SER A 91 -0.25 49.27 8.85
CA SER A 91 -1.48 49.90 9.38
C SER A 91 -2.63 50.41 8.47
N ALA A 92 -3.82 49.80 8.58
CA ALA A 92 -5.14 50.45 8.86
C ALA A 92 -6.31 49.45 8.79
N GLU A 93 -7.31 49.70 9.62
CA GLU A 93 -8.65 49.08 9.87
C GLU A 93 -9.59 48.99 8.63
N PRO A 94 -10.88 48.55 8.76
CA PRO A 94 -11.46 47.26 9.10
C PRO A 94 -12.16 46.56 7.89
N THR A 95 -12.59 45.34 8.15
CA THR A 95 -13.42 44.41 7.36
C THR A 95 -14.64 45.02 6.64
N ILE A 96 -14.81 44.66 5.36
CA ILE A 96 -16.01 44.14 4.65
C ILE A 96 -15.85 44.52 3.16
N MET A 97 -15.35 43.58 2.36
CA MET A 97 -15.72 43.47 0.94
C MET A 97 -15.46 42.03 0.51
N GLU A 98 -16.52 41.22 0.69
CA GLU A 98 -16.96 40.16 -0.21
C GLU A 98 -15.89 39.39 -0.99
N GLU A 99 -15.35 38.33 -0.39
CA GLU A 99 -14.85 37.18 -1.14
C GLU A 99 -15.78 35.98 -0.90
N PRO A 100 -16.07 35.21 -1.97
CA PRO A 100 -17.16 34.24 -2.03
C PRO A 100 -16.90 33.09 -1.07
N MET A 101 -17.97 32.45 -0.60
CA MET A 101 -17.96 31.25 0.23
C MET A 101 -16.82 30.30 -0.13
N GLN A 102 -15.72 30.38 0.60
CA GLN A 102 -14.59 29.48 0.48
C GLN A 102 -14.96 28.19 1.21
N MET A 103 -15.91 27.44 0.63
CA MET A 103 -16.24 26.07 1.00
C MET A 103 -15.10 25.18 0.54
N GLY A 104 -13.99 25.24 1.29
CA GLY A 104 -12.92 24.26 1.25
C GLY A 104 -13.55 22.89 1.53
N ARG A 105 -13.65 22.10 0.46
CA ARG A 105 -14.31 20.79 0.37
C ARG A 105 -14.03 19.91 1.58
N ALA A 106 -14.89 20.00 2.59
CA ALA A 106 -15.22 18.87 3.43
C ALA A 106 -15.61 17.73 2.48
N ARG A 107 -14.84 16.64 2.45
CA ARG A 107 -15.35 15.39 1.90
C ARG A 107 -16.43 14.94 2.87
N LEU A 108 -17.64 15.36 2.53
CA LEU A 108 -18.94 14.91 2.99
C LEU A 108 -18.84 13.54 3.67
N SER A 109 -18.99 13.56 4.99
CA SER A 109 -19.23 12.37 5.78
C SER A 109 -20.58 11.77 5.38
N ARG A 110 -20.76 10.47 5.63
CA ARG A 110 -21.77 9.57 5.09
C ARG A 110 -23.23 9.90 5.48
N GLU A 111 -23.48 10.98 6.24
CA GLU A 111 -24.74 11.20 6.95
C GLU A 111 -25.81 12.02 6.22
N GLU A 112 -25.57 12.68 5.07
CA GLU A 112 -26.65 13.32 4.27
C GLU A 112 -27.35 12.33 3.32
N ARG A 113 -27.68 11.15 3.85
CA ARG A 113 -28.29 10.05 3.12
C ARG A 113 -29.82 10.04 3.30
N SER A 114 -30.52 10.79 2.45
CA SER A 114 -31.98 10.66 2.24
C SER A 114 -32.88 11.55 3.11
N HIS A 115 -32.81 12.87 2.89
CA HIS A 115 -34.02 13.68 3.00
C HIS A 115 -34.25 14.46 1.70
N ARG A 116 -35.10 13.84 0.86
CA ARG A 116 -35.92 14.36 -0.24
C ARG A 116 -36.46 13.08 -0.86
N ILE A 117 -37.64 12.59 -0.46
CA ILE A 117 -38.96 13.18 -0.70
C ILE A 117 -39.93 12.75 0.41
#